data_AF-A0A929VKW2-F1
#
_entry.id   AF-A0A929VKW2-F1
#
_cell.length_a   1.000
_cell.length_b   1.000
_cell.length_c   1.000
_cell.angle_alpha   90.00
_cell.angle_beta   90.00
_cell.angle_gamma   90.00
#
_symmetry.space_group_name_H-M   'P 1'
#
loop_
_entity.id
_entity.type
_entity.pdbx_description
1 polymer ?
#
loop_
_entity_poly.entity_id
_entity_poly.type
_entity_poly.pdbx_seq_one_letter_code
_entity_poly.pdbx_strand_id
1 'polypeptide(L)'
;FCIYSLYDKEQIDNLIDIYFNGQVDGVIKNKIYAYIASCGLLWSNWCEYKSDFGIHFGEYATKQYEYARDYYKIVKEWLDKNK
;
A
#
# COMPACT_ATOMS: atom_id res chain seq x y z
N PHE A 1 3.29 -6.71 6.00
CA PHE A 1 2.29 -7.02 7.04
C PHE A 1 0.97 -6.29 6.76
N CYS A 2 0.93 -4.96 6.81
CA CYS A 2 -0.30 -4.17 6.73
C CYS A 2 -1.28 -4.56 5.61
N ILE A 3 -0.78 -4.67 4.37
CA ILE A 3 -1.62 -4.98 3.19
C ILE A 3 -2.18 -6.41 3.19
N TYR A 4 -1.54 -7.35 3.90
CA TYR A 4 -2.06 -8.71 4.08
C TYR A 4 -3.09 -8.77 5.19
N SER A 5 -2.90 -7.94 6.23
CA SER A 5 -3.85 -7.79 7.34
C SER A 5 -5.02 -6.86 7.02
N LEU A 6 -5.11 -6.37 5.77
CA LEU A 6 -6.15 -5.48 5.27
C LEU A 6 -6.30 -4.19 6.10
N TYR A 7 -5.19 -3.67 6.62
CA TYR A 7 -5.23 -2.43 7.41
C TYR A 7 -5.66 -1.24 6.56
N ASP A 8 -6.54 -0.42 7.10
CA ASP A 8 -6.84 0.89 6.50
C ASP A 8 -5.67 1.87 6.73
N LYS A 9 -5.81 3.09 6.20
CA LYS A 9 -4.78 4.11 6.30
C LYS A 9 -4.50 4.54 7.75
N GLU A 10 -5.52 4.63 8.60
CA GLU A 10 -5.35 5.05 9.99
C GLU A 10 -4.58 3.98 10.78
N GLN A 11 -4.91 2.71 10.57
CA GLN A 11 -4.20 1.58 11.17
C GLN A 11 -2.76 1.49 10.67
N ILE A 12 -2.51 1.75 9.38
CA ILE A 12 -1.16 1.82 8.81
C ILE A 12 -0.38 2.97 9.44
N ASP A 13 -0.98 4.15 9.55
CA ASP A 13 -0.33 5.33 10.13
C ASP A 13 0.00 5.11 11.60
N ASN A 14 -0.94 4.57 12.38
CA ASN A 14 -0.72 4.21 13.77
C ASN A 14 0.41 3.19 13.94
N LEU A 15 0.49 2.18 13.06
CA LEU A 15 1.58 1.20 13.10
C LEU A 15 2.94 1.85 12.78
N ILE A 16 2.99 2.74 11.79
CA ILE A 16 4.20 3.51 11.49
C ILE A 16 4.60 4.34 12.70
N ASP A 17 3.65 5.04 13.32
CA ASP A 17 3.92 5.87 14.50
C ASP A 17 4.40 5.03 15.69
N ILE A 18 3.81 3.87 15.96
CA ILE A 18 4.29 2.93 16.98
C ILE A 18 5.73 2.47 16.67
N TYR A 19 6.02 2.08 15.42
CA TYR A 19 7.34 1.58 15.03
C TYR A 19 8.44 2.64 15.18
N PHE A 20 8.13 3.90 14.90
CA PHE A 20 9.06 5.03 14.97
C PHE A 20 8.91 5.88 16.25
N ASN A 21 8.16 5.42 17.27
CA ASN A 21 7.86 6.18 18.50
C ASN A 21 7.34 7.61 18.23
N GLY A 22 6.50 7.78 17.20
CA GLY A 22 5.93 9.07 16.80
C GLY A 22 6.91 10.03 16.12
N GLN A 23 8.14 9.59 15.80
CA GLN A 23 9.21 10.42 15.25
C GLN A 23 9.58 10.06 13.81
N VAL A 24 8.62 9.55 13.02
CA VAL A 24 8.87 9.19 11.62
C VAL A 24 9.11 10.46 10.78
N ASP A 25 10.22 10.47 10.05
CA ASP A 25 10.51 11.52 9.07
C ASP A 25 9.52 11.48 7.89
N GLY A 26 9.17 12.66 7.36
CA GLY A 26 8.21 12.78 6.26
C GLY A 26 8.63 12.05 4.99
N VAL A 27 9.93 12.06 4.65
CA VAL A 27 10.46 11.32 3.49
C VAL A 27 10.36 9.82 3.74
N ILE A 28 10.67 9.36 4.96
CA ILE A 28 10.57 7.94 5.34
C ILE A 28 9.11 7.47 5.27
N LYS A 29 8.16 8.24 5.82
CA LYS A 29 6.72 7.90 5.78
C LYS A 29 6.23 7.77 4.33
N ASN A 30 6.61 8.70 3.46
CA ASN A 30 6.24 8.62 2.03
C ASN A 30 6.95 7.47 1.28
N LYS A 31 8.17 7.10 1.67
CA LYS A 31 8.82 5.88 1.15
C LYS A 31 8.04 4.62 1.55
N ILE A 32 7.56 4.54 2.79
CA ILE A 32 6.71 3.42 3.24
C ILE A 32 5.42 3.36 2.41
N TYR A 33 4.78 4.50 2.17
CA TYR A 33 3.61 4.59 1.28
C TYR A 33 3.93 4.12 -0.15
N ALA A 34 5.11 4.46 -0.70
CA ALA A 34 5.53 3.99 -2.02
C ALA A 34 5.72 2.47 -2.06
N TYR A 35 6.25 1.87 -0.99
CA TYR A 35 6.34 0.41 -0.88
C TYR A 35 4.97 -0.24 -0.75
N ILE A 36 4.03 0.36 -0.02
CA ILE A 36 2.64 -0.13 0.04
C ILE A 36 2.02 -0.13 -1.37
N ALA A 37 2.16 0.95 -2.12
CA ALA A 37 1.66 1.05 -3.49
C ALA A 37 2.29 -0.03 -4.41
N SER A 38 3.61 -0.18 -4.33
CA SER A 38 4.36 -1.15 -5.15
C SER A 38 3.97 -2.59 -4.83
N CYS A 39 3.84 -2.92 -3.54
CA CYS A 39 3.43 -4.25 -3.10
C CYS A 39 1.96 -4.54 -3.47
N GLY A 40 1.07 -3.55 -3.33
CA GLY A 40 -0.32 -3.69 -3.77
C GLY A 40 -0.42 -4.03 -5.26
N LEU A 41 0.38 -3.36 -6.10
CA LEU A 41 0.43 -3.63 -7.54
C LEU A 41 0.99 -5.04 -7.84
N LEU A 42 2.05 -5.44 -7.14
CA LEU A 42 2.63 -6.77 -7.29
C LEU A 42 1.59 -7.86 -7.01
N TRP A 43 0.87 -7.74 -5.89
CA TRP A 43 -0.09 -8.75 -5.48
C TRP A 43 -1.40 -8.70 -6.27
N SER A 44 -1.83 -7.52 -6.75
CA SER A 44 -2.94 -7.46 -7.71
C SER A 44 -2.59 -8.20 -8.99
N ASN A 45 -1.40 -7.98 -9.55
CA ASN A 45 -0.96 -8.65 -10.77
C ASN A 45 -0.80 -10.16 -10.57
N TRP A 46 -0.33 -10.58 -9.39
CA TRP A 46 -0.28 -12.00 -9.06
C TRP A 46 -1.68 -12.63 -8.97
N CYS A 47 -2.66 -11.91 -8.40
CA CYS A 47 -4.05 -12.36 -8.38
C CYS A 47 -4.63 -12.49 -9.79
N GLU A 48 -4.37 -11.53 -10.67
CA GLU A 48 -4.77 -11.61 -12.09
C GLU A 48 -4.14 -12.84 -12.75
N TYR A 49 -2.82 -13.04 -12.60
CA TYR A 49 -2.14 -14.22 -13.13
C TYR A 49 -2.75 -15.52 -12.60
N LYS A 50 -3.15 -15.58 -11.33
CA LYS A 50 -3.79 -16.78 -10.76
C LYS A 50 -5.23 -16.97 -11.22
N SER A 51 -5.93 -15.89 -11.54
CA SER A 51 -7.27 -15.91 -12.12
C SER A 51 -7.28 -16.66 -13.45
N ASP A 52 -6.22 -16.53 -14.26
CA ASP A 52 -6.06 -17.27 -15.53
C ASP A 52 -6.02 -18.81 -15.33
N PHE A 53 -5.68 -19.29 -14.14
CA PHE A 53 -5.72 -20.70 -13.76
C PHE A 53 -7.02 -21.09 -13.02
N GLY A 54 -8.04 -20.23 -13.02
CA GLY A 54 -9.30 -20.44 -12.33
C GLY A 54 -9.25 -20.25 -10.80
N ILE A 55 -8.17 -19.66 -10.27
CA ILE A 55 -8.02 -19.39 -8.84
C ILE A 55 -8.37 -17.92 -8.58
N HIS A 56 -9.52 -17.69 -7.95
CA HIS A 56 -10.01 -16.33 -7.66
C HIS A 56 -9.85 -15.96 -6.20
N PHE A 57 -9.31 -14.76 -5.95
CA PHE A 57 -9.09 -14.21 -4.60
C PHE A 57 -10.10 -13.14 -4.19
N GLY A 58 -11.10 -12.85 -5.04
CA GLY A 58 -12.23 -11.96 -4.73
C GLY A 58 -11.79 -10.61 -4.11
N GLU A 59 -12.33 -10.31 -2.93
CA GLU A 59 -12.08 -9.05 -2.19
C GLU A 59 -10.60 -8.76 -1.94
N TYR A 60 -9.77 -9.80 -1.76
CA TYR A 60 -8.34 -9.61 -1.58
C TYR A 60 -7.70 -8.96 -2.80
N ALA A 61 -8.00 -9.45 -4.01
CA ALA A 61 -7.45 -8.90 -5.25
C ALA A 61 -7.83 -7.42 -5.43
N THR A 62 -9.11 -7.09 -5.18
CA THR A 62 -9.62 -5.72 -5.18
C THR A 62 -8.87 -4.84 -4.18
N LYS A 63 -8.68 -5.32 -2.95
CA LYS A 63 -7.95 -4.57 -1.91
C LYS A 63 -6.49 -4.32 -2.28
N GLN A 64 -5.79 -5.28 -2.87
CA GLN A 64 -4.40 -5.08 -3.32
C GLN A 64 -4.31 -3.99 -4.40
N TYR A 65 -5.24 -3.97 -5.35
CA TYR A 65 -5.32 -2.91 -6.35
C TYR A 65 -5.67 -1.54 -5.74
N GLU A 66 -6.58 -1.49 -4.76
CA GLU A 66 -6.89 -0.26 -4.02
C GLU A 66 -5.65 0.30 -3.30
N TYR A 67 -4.88 -0.56 -2.61
CA TYR A 67 -3.60 -0.16 -2.01
C TYR A 67 -2.65 0.44 -3.05
N ALA A 68 -2.51 -0.21 -4.22
CA ALA A 68 -1.68 0.27 -5.31
C ALA A 68 -2.09 1.68 -5.75
N ARG A 69 -3.37 1.84 -6.09
CA ARG A 69 -3.94 3.06 -6.65
C ARG A 69 -3.89 4.22 -5.66
N ASP A 70 -4.31 4.00 -4.42
CA ASP A 70 -4.56 5.08 -3.49
C ASP A 70 -3.28 5.56 -2.81
N TYR A 71 -2.35 4.65 -2.47
CA TYR A 71 -1.03 5.06 -1.97
C TYR A 71 -0.15 5.67 -3.05
N TYR A 72 -0.27 5.25 -4.31
CA TYR A 72 0.39 5.94 -5.42
C TYR A 72 -0.04 7.40 -5.53
N LYS A 73 -1.34 7.71 -5.40
CA LYS A 73 -1.85 9.09 -5.44
C LYS A 73 -1.23 9.94 -4.33
N ILE A 74 -1.19 9.43 -3.10
CA ILE A 74 -0.56 10.12 -1.96
C ILE A 74 0.90 10.44 -2.25
N VAL A 75 1.67 9.43 -2.70
CA VAL A 75 3.11 9.60 -2.99
C VAL A 75 3.32 10.57 -4.15
N LYS A 76 2.50 10.50 -5.20
CA LYS A 76 2.59 11.41 -6.35
C LYS A 76 2.33 12.85 -5.93
N GLU A 77 1.28 13.11 -5.15
CA GLU A 77 0.99 14.44 -4.61
C GLU A 77 2.14 14.97 -3.74
N TRP A 78 2.77 14.11 -2.94
CA TRP A 78 3.93 14.49 -2.15
C TRP A 78 5.13 14.84 -3.05
N LEU A 79 5.42 14.03 -4.08
CA LEU A 79 6.51 14.31 -5.03
C LEU A 79 6.29 15.62 -5.80
N ASP A 80 5.06 15.90 -6.24
CA ASP A 80 4.77 17.13 -6.97
C ASP A 80 4.85 18.38 -6.09
N LYS A 81 4.61 18.27 -4.78
CA LYS A 81 4.78 19.36 -3.81
C LYS A 81 6.23 19.59 -3.37
N ASN A 82 7.09 18.58 -3.48
CA ASN A 82 8.48 18.62 -3.00
C ASN A 82 9.50 18.53 -4.15
N LYS A 83 9.10 18.98 -5.35
CA LYS A 83 9.96 19.14 -6.53
C LYS A 83 10.75 20.44 -6.51
#